data_AF-A0A9D6W981-F1
#
_entry.id   AF-A0A9D6W981-F1
#
_cell.length_a   1.000
_cell.length_b   1.000
_cell.length_c   1.000
_cell.angle_alpha   90.00
_cell.angle_beta   90.00
_cell.angle_gamma   90.00
#
_symmetry.space_group_name_H-M   'P 1'
#
loop_
_entity.id
_entity.type
_entity.pdbx_description
1 polymer ?
#
loop_
_entity_poly.entity_id
_entity_poly.type
_entity_poly.pdbx_seq_one_letter_code
_entity_poly.pdbx_strand_id
1 'polypeptide(L)'
;MKKNETPQLAASWWKGAQPEGLASAKDLDKALVAYEDARKELGKAKNDAAKKLTGNALDAIATAAKKVQMEAEKLAKNPPKKADPEDYLNTADVMKKVPRVIESVEKTLGRLVEAGPGGDAEEEDDEQGAFGKLDVYGAYLRKMLKRLRAKPMNFAVGIGRKPEDHRFVFHRSKPAKALSALIRQETDLKRVTWGIAGADPDRPMLLVLALEGPQAPGLKKKGEKHMKLLKPLPFARIMLMVEGEEAEDIVDPDDPDDASDEIEEEEDESAEAKEDAVAEVKAEQGPAFAARLKELLPKIQRLAGANPEEAQNAKLKASEAGVFARKQDFASANRLLDELQALLGAGKEAPAPTSPTGSKVVFTQSRLAWVAARNKVHAELQKLEASILEVYRDDDVFGEVRSGVRRLDGILEALDEELIDKLDEALNAVDAAAHARSIGEARAIIQRYRRFLETDPLVKAVDTNPFVAVAVESTMNKTLAVLEAKIV
;
A
#
# COMPACT_ATOMS: atom_id res chain seq x y z
N MET A 1 14.46 30.41 29.96
CA MET A 1 14.42 29.76 28.62
C MET A 1 15.49 28.68 28.54
N LYS A 2 15.25 27.51 27.93
CA LYS A 2 16.27 26.44 27.89
C LYS A 2 17.34 26.73 26.83
N LYS A 3 18.58 26.37 27.12
CA LYS A 3 19.68 26.42 26.16
C LYS A 3 19.32 25.62 24.90
N ASN A 4 19.57 26.20 23.73
CA ASN A 4 19.30 25.61 22.42
C ASN A 4 17.84 25.28 22.10
N GLU A 5 16.87 25.77 22.87
CA GLU A 5 15.45 25.59 22.57
C GLU A 5 15.10 26.10 21.15
N THR A 6 14.10 25.49 20.52
CA THR A 6 13.56 25.97 19.24
C THR A 6 12.37 26.87 19.54
N PRO A 7 12.34 28.12 19.04
CA PRO A 7 11.24 29.01 19.36
C PRO A 7 9.92 28.50 18.79
N GLN A 8 8.85 28.66 19.56
CA GLN A 8 7.49 28.35 19.11
C GLN A 8 6.75 29.66 18.85
N LEU A 9 5.96 29.72 17.79
CA LEU A 9 5.11 30.89 17.50
C LEU A 9 3.80 30.79 18.29
N ALA A 10 3.91 30.68 19.62
CA ALA A 10 2.77 30.56 20.54
C ALA A 10 2.97 31.44 21.79
N ALA A 11 1.93 32.15 22.21
CA ALA A 11 1.97 33.04 23.37
C ALA A 11 2.16 32.27 24.69
N SER A 12 1.56 31.08 24.80
CA SER A 12 1.71 30.20 25.97
C SER A 12 3.15 29.75 26.19
N TRP A 13 3.85 29.39 25.10
CA TRP A 13 5.28 29.05 25.13
C TRP A 13 6.10 30.23 25.64
N TRP A 14 5.89 31.43 25.08
CA TRP A 14 6.63 32.62 25.48
C TRP A 14 6.41 32.96 26.96
N LYS A 15 5.18 32.91 27.45
CA LYS A 15 4.86 33.17 28.87
C LYS A 15 5.57 32.23 29.83
N GLY A 16 5.73 30.96 29.46
CA GLY A 16 6.44 29.97 30.27
C GLY A 16 7.96 30.03 30.15
N ALA A 17 8.49 30.62 29.07
CA ALA A 17 9.92 30.58 28.77
C ALA A 17 10.66 31.92 29.00
N GLN A 18 9.95 33.06 29.02
CA GLN A 18 10.53 34.40 29.14
C GLN A 18 11.23 34.63 30.49
N PRO A 19 12.42 35.25 30.51
CA PRO A 19 13.04 35.70 31.75
C PRO A 19 12.36 36.97 32.27
N GLU A 20 12.38 37.17 33.58
CA GLU A 20 11.83 38.38 34.20
C GLU A 20 12.61 39.64 33.81
N GLY A 21 11.94 40.80 33.81
CA GLY A 21 12.59 42.10 33.64
C GLY A 21 12.84 42.55 32.20
N LEU A 22 12.41 41.78 31.19
CA LEU A 22 12.41 42.23 29.79
C LEU A 22 11.23 43.19 29.52
N ALA A 23 11.51 44.46 29.25
CA ALA A 23 10.48 45.44 28.91
C ALA A 23 9.82 45.13 27.56
N SER A 24 10.58 44.63 26.59
CA SER A 24 10.09 44.24 25.26
C SER A 24 9.29 42.93 25.23
N ALA A 25 9.22 42.20 26.34
CA ALA A 25 8.50 40.93 26.40
C ALA A 25 6.99 41.08 26.12
N LYS A 26 6.40 42.22 26.49
CA LYS A 26 4.99 42.53 26.19
C LYS A 26 4.73 42.74 24.70
N ASP A 27 5.70 43.27 23.95
CA ASP A 27 5.59 43.45 22.51
C ASP A 27 5.53 42.09 21.81
N LEU A 28 6.39 41.14 22.23
CA LEU A 28 6.41 39.78 21.67
C LEU A 28 5.16 38.99 22.04
N ASP A 29 4.70 39.06 23.29
CA ASP A 29 3.44 38.42 23.71
C ASP A 29 2.26 38.90 22.86
N LYS A 30 2.13 40.22 22.68
CA LYS A 30 1.07 40.83 21.86
C LYS A 30 1.16 40.37 20.39
N ALA A 31 2.37 40.30 19.82
CA ALA A 31 2.57 39.85 18.44
C ALA A 31 2.20 38.38 18.26
N LEU A 32 2.54 37.52 19.23
CA LEU A 32 2.19 36.09 19.21
C LEU A 32 0.67 35.88 19.30
N VAL A 33 -0.02 36.61 20.17
CA VAL A 33 -1.50 36.57 20.26
C VAL A 33 -2.13 36.99 18.93
N ALA A 34 -1.66 38.11 18.34
CA ALA A 34 -2.17 38.58 17.06
C ALA A 34 -1.97 37.55 15.92
N TYR A 35 -0.85 36.83 15.94
CA TYR A 35 -0.59 35.75 14.99
C TYR A 35 -1.51 34.53 15.21
N GLU A 36 -1.74 34.11 16.45
CA GLU A 36 -2.68 33.03 16.77
C GLU A 36 -4.10 33.35 16.29
N ASP A 37 -4.55 34.60 16.49
CA ASP A 37 -5.86 35.05 16.02
C ASP A 37 -5.93 35.15 14.49
N ALA A 38 -4.90 35.69 13.84
CA ALA A 38 -4.82 35.74 12.38
C ALA A 38 -4.81 34.34 11.75
N ARG A 39 -4.11 33.37 12.38
CA ARG A 39 -4.07 31.99 11.93
C ARG A 39 -5.43 31.29 12.06
N LYS A 40 -6.17 31.54 13.14
CA LYS A 40 -7.56 31.04 13.29
C LYS A 40 -8.45 31.61 12.19
N GLU A 41 -8.31 32.89 11.88
CA GLU A 41 -9.09 33.53 10.82
C GLU A 41 -8.74 32.97 9.44
N LEU A 42 -7.45 32.72 9.17
CA LEU A 42 -7.04 32.05 7.94
C LEU A 42 -7.63 30.65 7.79
N GLY A 43 -7.70 29.87 8.88
CA GLY A 43 -8.34 28.56 8.87
C GLY A 43 -9.83 28.60 8.53
N LYS A 44 -10.53 29.66 8.96
CA LYS A 44 -11.96 29.88 8.69
C LYS A 44 -12.22 30.41 7.29
N ALA A 45 -11.50 31.47 6.90
CA ALA A 45 -11.81 32.26 5.71
C ALA A 45 -11.08 31.79 4.45
N LYS A 46 -9.91 31.13 4.60
CA LYS A 46 -9.10 30.56 3.52
C LYS A 46 -8.93 31.46 2.28
N ASN A 47 -8.71 32.75 2.50
CA ASN A 47 -8.60 33.75 1.43
C ASN A 47 -7.34 34.62 1.56
N ASP A 48 -7.04 35.38 0.50
CA ASP A 48 -5.85 36.24 0.43
C ASP A 48 -5.80 37.32 1.52
N ALA A 49 -6.96 37.83 1.94
CA ALA A 49 -7.01 38.84 2.99
C ALA A 49 -6.54 38.27 4.34
N ALA A 50 -7.02 37.07 4.69
CA ALA A 50 -6.58 36.37 5.90
C ALA A 50 -5.11 35.92 5.81
N LYS A 51 -4.62 35.55 4.61
CA LYS A 51 -3.20 35.27 4.38
C LYS A 51 -2.34 36.48 4.66
N LYS A 52 -2.72 37.63 4.09
CA LYS A 52 -2.03 38.91 4.29
C LYS A 52 -2.02 39.32 5.76
N LEU A 53 -3.14 39.15 6.46
CA LEU A 53 -3.23 39.42 7.91
C LEU A 53 -2.24 38.53 8.70
N THR A 54 -2.16 37.24 8.35
CA THR A 54 -1.21 36.31 8.98
C THR A 54 0.24 36.69 8.69
N GLY A 55 0.57 37.09 7.45
CA GLY A 55 1.89 37.58 7.08
C GLY A 55 2.30 38.83 7.88
N ASN A 56 1.42 39.82 7.99
CA ASN A 56 1.68 41.02 8.80
C ASN A 56 1.93 40.68 10.29
N ALA A 57 1.25 39.66 10.82
CA ALA A 57 1.47 39.22 12.19
C ALA A 57 2.83 38.53 12.37
N LEU A 58 3.30 37.78 11.36
CA LEU A 58 4.64 37.20 11.35
C LEU A 58 5.73 38.29 11.31
N ASP A 59 5.56 39.34 10.51
CA ASP A 59 6.47 40.50 10.49
C ASP A 59 6.54 41.21 11.86
N ALA A 60 5.40 41.32 12.54
CA ALA A 60 5.33 41.88 13.89
C ALA A 60 6.09 41.00 14.90
N ILE A 61 5.98 39.67 14.80
CA ILE A 61 6.76 38.73 15.62
C ILE A 61 8.26 38.91 15.35
N ALA A 62 8.69 38.96 14.08
CA ALA A 62 10.09 39.14 13.73
C ALA A 62 10.67 40.42 14.35
N THR A 63 9.91 41.52 14.27
CA THR A 63 10.29 42.82 14.84
C THR A 63 10.38 42.75 16.36
N ALA A 64 9.38 42.16 17.03
CA ALA A 64 9.35 42.03 18.49
C ALA A 64 10.45 41.10 19.02
N ALA A 65 10.67 39.96 18.36
CA ALA A 65 11.73 39.01 18.70
C ALA A 65 13.12 39.66 18.61
N LYS A 66 13.36 40.50 17.60
CA LYS A 66 14.63 41.25 17.48
C LYS A 66 14.82 42.25 18.62
N LYS A 67 13.76 42.92 19.08
CA LYS A 67 13.84 43.80 20.27
C LYS A 67 14.18 43.00 21.54
N VAL A 68 13.49 41.88 21.74
CA VAL A 68 13.74 40.96 22.87
C VAL A 68 15.18 40.44 22.83
N GLN A 69 15.67 40.06 21.65
CA GLN A 69 17.06 39.63 21.47
C GLN A 69 18.05 40.70 21.94
N MET A 70 17.94 41.94 21.43
CA MET A 70 18.87 43.02 21.77
C MET A 70 18.80 43.40 23.26
N GLU A 71 17.60 43.41 23.85
CA GLU A 71 17.43 43.68 25.27
C GLU A 71 18.05 42.56 26.13
N ALA A 72 17.82 41.30 25.76
CA ALA A 72 18.40 40.15 26.45
C ALA A 72 19.94 40.15 26.34
N GLU A 73 20.53 40.46 25.18
CA GLU A 73 21.99 40.61 25.03
C GLU A 73 22.57 41.72 25.91
N LYS A 74 21.81 42.80 26.15
CA LYS A 74 22.20 43.89 27.05
C LYS A 74 22.10 43.47 28.52
N LEU A 75 21.01 42.83 28.91
CA LEU A 75 20.78 42.36 30.28
C LEU A 75 21.70 41.18 30.65
N ALA A 76 22.11 40.35 29.70
CA ALA A 76 23.14 39.34 29.93
C ALA A 76 24.47 39.92 30.42
N LYS A 77 24.82 41.14 29.98
CA LYS A 77 26.04 41.85 30.43
C LYS A 77 25.85 42.55 31.77
N ASN A 78 24.62 42.96 32.10
CA ASN A 78 24.28 43.69 33.33
C ASN A 78 22.91 43.20 33.84
N PRO A 79 22.83 42.00 34.43
CA PRO A 79 21.55 41.41 34.80
C PRO A 79 20.92 42.16 35.99
N PRO A 80 19.58 42.20 36.10
CA PRO A 80 18.90 42.67 37.29
C PRO A 80 19.36 41.90 38.54
N LYS A 81 19.31 42.55 39.71
CA LYS A 81 19.67 41.90 40.97
C LYS A 81 18.79 40.65 41.16
N LYS A 82 19.43 39.47 41.27
CA LYS A 82 18.84 38.12 41.41
C LYS A 82 18.44 37.39 40.12
N ALA A 83 18.63 37.99 38.94
CA ALA A 83 18.42 37.28 37.68
C ALA A 83 19.71 36.58 37.22
N ASP A 84 19.56 35.39 36.64
CA ASP A 84 20.70 34.65 36.07
C ASP A 84 21.08 35.23 34.70
N PRO A 85 22.30 35.75 34.50
CA PRO A 85 22.75 36.19 33.17
C PRO A 85 22.68 35.10 32.09
N GLU A 86 22.76 33.82 32.45
CA GLU A 86 22.64 32.70 31.50
C GLU A 86 21.23 32.61 30.89
N ASP A 87 20.18 32.94 31.64
CA ASP A 87 18.81 32.93 31.13
C ASP A 87 18.59 33.96 30.01
N TYR A 88 19.22 35.14 30.12
CA TYR A 88 19.17 36.17 29.08
C TYR A 88 19.99 35.77 27.84
N LEU A 89 21.16 35.14 28.03
CA LEU A 89 21.94 34.60 26.90
C LEU A 89 21.16 33.53 26.13
N ASN A 90 20.56 32.58 26.85
CA ASN A 90 19.71 31.55 26.25
C ASN A 90 18.53 32.18 25.49
N THR A 91 17.90 33.21 26.08
CA THR A 91 16.79 33.93 25.43
C THR A 91 17.23 34.62 24.14
N ALA A 92 18.37 35.31 24.15
CA ALA A 92 18.92 35.94 22.95
C ALA A 92 19.20 34.91 21.84
N ASP A 93 19.78 33.77 22.18
CA ASP A 93 20.12 32.73 21.20
C ASP A 93 18.89 32.04 20.62
N VAL A 94 17.82 31.86 21.39
CA VAL A 94 16.54 31.35 20.87
C VAL A 94 15.87 32.38 19.96
N MET A 95 15.89 33.67 20.33
CA MET A 95 15.30 34.73 19.49
C MET A 95 15.99 34.85 18.13
N LYS A 96 17.31 34.60 18.02
CA LYS A 96 18.03 34.54 16.74
C LYS A 96 17.48 33.49 15.77
N LYS A 97 16.80 32.45 16.26
CA LYS A 97 16.22 31.38 15.44
C LYS A 97 14.81 31.70 14.94
N VAL A 98 14.14 32.71 15.51
CA VAL A 98 12.75 33.07 15.16
C VAL A 98 12.57 33.34 13.65
N PRO A 99 13.46 34.09 12.95
CA PRO A 99 13.31 34.31 11.51
C PRO A 99 13.25 33.02 10.68
N ARG A 100 14.02 32.00 11.06
CA ARG A 100 14.01 30.69 10.36
C ARG A 100 12.70 29.94 10.57
N VAL A 101 12.10 30.05 11.75
CA VAL A 101 10.78 29.45 12.02
C VAL A 101 9.70 30.19 11.25
N ILE A 102 9.78 31.53 11.17
CA ILE A 102 8.88 32.36 10.36
C ILE A 102 8.94 31.96 8.88
N GLU A 103 10.13 31.88 8.29
CA GLU A 103 10.32 31.48 6.88
C GLU A 103 9.66 30.11 6.57
N SER A 104 9.81 29.15 7.49
CA SER A 104 9.18 27.83 7.38
C SER A 104 7.65 27.91 7.40
N VAL A 105 7.09 28.80 8.23
CA VAL A 105 5.65 29.04 8.32
C VAL A 105 5.14 29.77 7.07
N GLU A 106 5.83 30.80 6.60
CA GLU A 106 5.46 31.54 5.37
C GLU A 106 5.41 30.63 4.15
N LYS A 107 6.39 29.72 4.03
CA LYS A 107 6.39 28.70 2.97
C LYS A 107 5.17 27.79 3.04
N THR A 108 4.68 27.49 4.25
CA THR A 108 3.47 26.69 4.47
C THR A 108 2.20 27.51 4.16
N LEU A 109 2.17 28.78 4.55
CA LEU A 109 1.08 29.71 4.25
C LEU A 109 0.94 30.00 2.75
N GLY A 110 2.06 30.04 2.02
CA GLY A 110 2.09 30.14 0.56
C GLY A 110 1.19 29.09 -0.09
N ARG A 111 1.44 27.83 0.29
CA ARG A 111 0.74 26.65 -0.22
C ARG A 111 -0.73 26.59 0.18
N LEU A 112 -1.08 27.06 1.38
CA LEU A 112 -2.46 26.98 1.90
C LEU A 112 -3.47 27.85 1.14
N VAL A 113 -3.02 28.94 0.51
CA VAL A 113 -3.92 29.88 -0.17
C VAL A 113 -3.96 29.65 -1.68
N GLU A 114 -2.87 29.12 -2.24
CA GLU A 114 -2.88 28.58 -3.61
C GLU A 114 -3.89 27.43 -3.77
N ALA A 115 -4.28 26.76 -2.67
CA ALA A 115 -5.20 25.62 -2.63
C ALA A 115 -6.72 25.96 -2.62
N GLY A 116 -7.13 27.23 -2.54
CA GLY A 116 -8.55 27.63 -2.52
C GLY A 116 -9.40 27.07 -1.34
N PRO A 117 -10.69 27.46 -1.23
CA PRO A 117 -11.51 27.12 -0.06
C PRO A 117 -12.08 25.68 -0.05
N GLY A 118 -11.65 24.78 -0.95
CA GLY A 118 -12.17 23.41 -1.06
C GLY A 118 -11.14 22.31 -1.33
N GLY A 119 -9.86 22.65 -1.50
CA GLY A 119 -8.82 21.66 -1.76
C GLY A 119 -8.19 21.16 -0.47
N ASP A 120 -8.29 19.87 -0.19
CA ASP A 120 -7.35 19.19 0.70
C ASP A 120 -5.93 19.46 0.18
N ALA A 121 -5.17 20.22 0.96
CA ALA A 121 -3.98 20.97 0.56
C ALA A 121 -2.74 20.13 0.16
N GLU A 122 -2.93 18.87 -0.24
CA GLU A 122 -1.91 18.05 -0.88
C GLU A 122 -2.33 17.46 -2.23
N GLU A 123 -3.58 17.64 -2.69
CA GLU A 123 -4.14 16.83 -3.77
C GLU A 123 -4.22 17.51 -5.15
N GLU A 124 -4.44 18.83 -5.26
CA GLU A 124 -4.68 19.46 -6.59
C GLU A 124 -3.39 19.84 -7.36
N ASP A 125 -2.25 19.98 -6.69
CA ASP A 125 -0.95 20.35 -7.30
C ASP A 125 -0.14 19.15 -7.83
N ASP A 126 -0.71 17.95 -7.77
CA ASP A 126 -0.05 16.72 -8.18
C ASP A 126 -0.31 16.35 -9.63
N GLU A 127 -1.17 17.06 -10.37
CA GLU A 127 -1.33 16.81 -11.82
C GLU A 127 -0.48 17.77 -12.68
N GLN A 128 -0.04 18.90 -12.10
CA GLN A 128 0.82 19.86 -12.80
C GLN A 128 2.19 19.23 -13.11
N GLY A 129 2.38 18.89 -14.39
CA GLY A 129 3.59 18.28 -14.92
C GLY A 129 3.43 16.82 -15.37
N ALA A 130 2.33 16.15 -15.03
CA ALA A 130 2.06 14.76 -15.45
C ALA A 130 2.02 14.57 -16.98
N PHE A 131 1.70 15.64 -17.72
CA PHE A 131 1.64 15.67 -19.18
C PHE A 131 2.56 16.74 -19.79
N GLY A 132 3.50 17.25 -19.00
CA GLY A 132 4.48 18.23 -19.47
C GLY A 132 5.55 17.65 -20.40
N LYS A 133 6.51 18.49 -20.81
CA LYS A 133 7.74 18.03 -21.47
C LYS A 133 8.52 17.09 -20.56
N LEU A 134 9.41 16.28 -21.14
CA LEU A 134 10.10 15.17 -20.47
C LEU A 134 10.83 15.57 -19.16
N ASP A 135 11.39 16.78 -19.12
CA ASP A 135 12.05 17.37 -17.95
C ASP A 135 11.07 17.70 -16.82
N VAL A 136 9.97 18.37 -17.15
CA VAL A 136 8.89 18.71 -16.21
C VAL A 136 8.21 17.44 -15.69
N TYR A 137 7.94 16.50 -16.59
CA TYR A 137 7.35 15.21 -16.27
C TYR A 137 8.30 14.35 -15.43
N GLY A 138 9.60 14.34 -15.70
CA GLY A 138 10.60 13.65 -14.88
C GLY A 138 10.66 14.18 -13.44
N ALA A 139 10.54 15.50 -13.26
CA ALA A 139 10.46 16.11 -11.93
C ALA A 139 9.17 15.71 -11.18
N TYR A 140 8.04 15.73 -11.88
CA TYR A 140 6.75 15.23 -11.38
C TYR A 140 6.86 13.77 -10.94
N LEU A 141 7.32 12.89 -11.82
CA LEU A 141 7.42 11.45 -11.57
C LEU A 141 8.32 11.17 -10.36
N ARG A 142 9.48 11.85 -10.27
CA ARG A 142 10.38 11.73 -9.11
C ARG A 142 9.71 12.16 -7.80
N LYS A 143 8.92 13.23 -7.80
CA LYS A 143 8.15 13.71 -6.63
C LYS A 143 7.15 12.64 -6.18
N MET A 144 6.37 12.09 -7.11
CA MET A 144 5.34 11.10 -6.80
C MET A 144 5.91 9.77 -6.34
N LEU A 145 6.94 9.26 -7.01
CA LEU A 145 7.58 8.01 -6.62
C LEU A 145 8.25 8.12 -5.22
N LYS A 146 8.76 9.30 -4.83
CA LYS A 146 9.24 9.49 -3.44
C LYS A 146 8.11 9.38 -2.42
N ARG A 147 6.91 9.86 -2.74
CA ARG A 147 5.73 9.76 -1.88
C ARG A 147 5.21 8.33 -1.77
N LEU A 148 5.30 7.55 -2.84
CA LEU A 148 4.93 6.12 -2.86
C LEU A 148 5.68 5.28 -1.82
N ARG A 149 6.88 5.70 -1.40
CA ARG A 149 7.62 5.04 -0.31
C ARG A 149 6.95 5.19 1.05
N ALA A 150 6.17 6.24 1.26
CA ALA A 150 5.48 6.49 2.52
C ALA A 150 4.05 5.93 2.52
N LYS A 151 3.36 5.97 1.38
CA LYS A 151 1.98 5.50 1.28
C LYS A 151 1.66 5.03 -0.15
N PRO A 152 0.93 3.92 -0.33
CA PRO A 152 0.39 3.52 -1.62
C PRO A 152 -0.52 4.61 -2.22
N MET A 153 -0.56 4.71 -3.54
CA MET A 153 -1.39 5.69 -4.28
C MET A 153 -2.06 5.04 -5.47
N ASN A 154 -3.19 5.59 -5.91
CA ASN A 154 -3.80 5.20 -7.17
C ASN A 154 -2.86 5.60 -8.33
N PHE A 155 -2.82 4.79 -9.37
CA PHE A 155 -2.06 5.08 -10.57
C PHE A 155 -2.82 4.76 -11.84
N ALA A 156 -2.41 5.41 -12.92
CA ALA A 156 -2.63 4.93 -14.27
C ALA A 156 -1.35 5.06 -15.09
N VAL A 157 -1.19 4.20 -16.09
CA VAL A 157 -0.05 4.21 -16.99
C VAL A 157 -0.49 4.01 -18.44
N GLY A 158 -0.08 4.93 -19.31
CA GLY A 158 -0.22 4.83 -20.76
C GLY A 158 1.07 4.32 -21.40
N ILE A 159 0.96 3.30 -22.25
CA ILE A 159 2.10 2.69 -22.94
C ILE A 159 2.15 3.15 -24.40
N GLY A 160 3.15 3.97 -24.73
CA GLY A 160 3.47 4.40 -26.09
C GLY A 160 4.43 3.45 -26.82
N ARG A 161 4.88 3.88 -28.00
CA ARG A 161 5.81 3.10 -28.83
C ARG A 161 7.25 3.25 -28.36
N LYS A 162 7.63 4.45 -27.91
CA LYS A 162 8.98 4.74 -27.42
C LYS A 162 8.97 4.96 -25.91
N PRO A 163 10.13 4.78 -25.23
CA PRO A 163 10.26 5.06 -23.81
C PRO A 163 9.80 6.47 -23.42
N GLU A 164 10.04 7.48 -24.24
CA GLU A 164 9.68 8.89 -23.99
C GLU A 164 8.17 9.12 -24.02
N ASP A 165 7.41 8.22 -24.64
CA ASP A 165 5.96 8.36 -24.84
C ASP A 165 5.16 7.79 -23.66
N HIS A 166 5.76 6.95 -22.81
CA HIS A 166 5.07 6.39 -21.65
C HIS A 166 4.68 7.49 -20.65
N ARG A 167 3.52 7.35 -20.02
CA ARG A 167 3.04 8.31 -19.02
C ARG A 167 2.51 7.57 -17.81
N PHE A 168 3.15 7.78 -16.67
CA PHE A 168 2.68 7.37 -15.35
C PHE A 168 2.04 8.57 -14.67
N VAL A 169 0.84 8.37 -14.14
CA VAL A 169 0.13 9.37 -13.34
C VAL A 169 -0.25 8.72 -12.02
N PHE A 170 0.05 9.40 -10.92
CA PHE A 170 -0.26 8.95 -9.56
C PHE A 170 -1.14 9.97 -8.86
N HIS A 171 -2.05 9.49 -8.02
CA HIS A 171 -2.89 10.36 -7.19
C HIS A 171 -3.31 9.63 -5.92
N ARG A 172 -3.45 10.36 -4.80
CA ARG A 172 -3.82 9.77 -3.49
C ARG A 172 -5.30 9.37 -3.41
N SER A 173 -6.19 10.29 -3.80
CA SER A 173 -7.64 10.11 -3.69
C SER A 173 -8.35 9.83 -5.02
N LYS A 174 -7.94 10.48 -6.13
CA LYS A 174 -8.57 10.34 -7.45
C LYS A 174 -8.56 8.87 -7.89
N PRO A 175 -9.72 8.29 -8.27
CA PRO A 175 -9.81 6.87 -8.64
C PRO A 175 -8.87 6.52 -9.80
N ALA A 176 -8.23 5.36 -9.74
CA ALA A 176 -7.29 4.88 -10.75
C ALA A 176 -7.90 4.87 -12.17
N LYS A 177 -9.18 4.48 -12.30
CA LYS A 177 -9.91 4.53 -13.56
C LYS A 177 -10.09 5.96 -14.11
N ALA A 178 -10.27 6.97 -13.25
CA ALA A 178 -10.34 8.36 -13.68
C ALA A 178 -8.99 8.87 -14.19
N LEU A 179 -7.88 8.45 -13.56
CA LEU A 179 -6.53 8.72 -14.06
C LEU A 179 -6.29 8.11 -15.45
N SER A 180 -6.82 6.91 -15.69
CA SER A 180 -6.73 6.27 -17.02
C SER A 180 -7.46 7.07 -18.10
N ALA A 181 -8.62 7.67 -17.76
CA ALA A 181 -9.37 8.53 -18.67
C ALA A 181 -8.61 9.83 -18.94
N LEU A 182 -7.96 10.40 -17.92
CA LEU A 182 -7.12 11.58 -18.05
C LEU A 182 -5.95 11.35 -18.99
N ILE A 183 -5.26 10.20 -18.89
CA ILE A 183 -4.19 9.82 -19.84
C ILE A 183 -4.71 9.78 -21.27
N ARG A 184 -5.90 9.21 -21.51
CA ARG A 184 -6.50 9.15 -22.85
C ARG A 184 -6.96 10.51 -23.39
N GLN A 185 -7.22 11.47 -22.50
CA GLN A 185 -7.64 12.82 -22.88
C GLN A 185 -6.44 13.70 -23.23
N GLU A 186 -5.38 13.62 -22.42
CA GLU A 186 -4.19 14.47 -22.54
C GLU A 186 -3.12 13.88 -23.49
N THR A 187 -3.30 12.63 -23.92
CA THR A 187 -2.35 11.91 -24.79
C THR A 187 -3.06 11.04 -25.80
N ASP A 188 -2.36 10.66 -26.88
CA ASP A 188 -2.87 9.70 -27.88
C ASP A 188 -2.68 8.22 -27.48
N LEU A 189 -2.37 7.93 -26.21
CA LEU A 189 -2.05 6.59 -25.74
C LEU A 189 -3.32 5.75 -25.55
N LYS A 190 -3.46 4.70 -26.38
CA LYS A 190 -4.62 3.80 -26.36
C LYS A 190 -4.46 2.64 -25.36
N ARG A 191 -3.21 2.19 -25.15
CA ARG A 191 -2.88 1.11 -24.21
C ARG A 191 -2.70 1.72 -22.82
N VAL A 192 -3.72 1.59 -21.98
CA VAL A 192 -3.71 2.17 -20.63
C VAL A 192 -4.15 1.11 -19.63
N THR A 193 -3.39 1.00 -18.53
CA THR A 193 -3.79 0.23 -17.35
C THR A 193 -3.80 1.12 -16.11
N TRP A 194 -4.39 0.65 -15.02
CA TRP A 194 -4.55 1.41 -13.78
C TRP A 194 -4.69 0.47 -12.58
N GLY A 195 -4.49 1.03 -11.40
CA GLY A 195 -4.70 0.34 -10.13
C GLY A 195 -4.04 1.07 -8.98
N ILE A 196 -3.41 0.34 -8.05
CA ILE A 196 -2.72 0.88 -6.88
C ILE A 196 -1.22 0.62 -7.01
N ALA A 197 -0.41 1.65 -6.77
CA ALA A 197 1.04 1.56 -6.76
C ALA A 197 1.57 1.72 -5.33
N GLY A 198 2.68 1.07 -5.02
CA GLY A 198 3.36 1.14 -3.73
C GLY A 198 4.83 0.77 -3.80
N ALA A 199 5.60 1.13 -2.78
CA ALA A 199 6.93 0.55 -2.59
C ALA A 199 6.82 -0.86 -2.03
N ASP A 200 7.68 -1.76 -2.49
CA ASP A 200 7.88 -3.04 -1.82
C ASP A 200 8.58 -2.80 -0.46
N PRO A 201 8.09 -3.38 0.64
CA PRO A 201 8.64 -3.13 1.98
C PRO A 201 10.06 -3.69 2.15
N ASP A 202 10.39 -4.77 1.45
CA ASP A 202 11.65 -5.50 1.58
C ASP A 202 12.65 -5.10 0.47
N ARG A 203 12.15 -4.61 -0.66
CA ARG A 203 12.93 -4.23 -1.85
C ARG A 203 12.79 -2.73 -2.16
N PRO A 204 13.64 -1.86 -1.59
CA PRO A 204 13.45 -0.40 -1.60
C PRO A 204 13.54 0.26 -2.99
N MET A 205 14.02 -0.47 -4.00
CA MET A 205 14.12 -0.03 -5.41
C MET A 205 13.02 -0.64 -6.31
N LEU A 206 12.09 -1.40 -5.74
CA LEU A 206 11.01 -2.07 -6.48
C LEU A 206 9.68 -1.31 -6.32
N LEU A 207 9.10 -0.92 -7.44
CA LEU A 207 7.76 -0.36 -7.53
C LEU A 207 6.76 -1.50 -7.76
N VAL A 208 5.79 -1.64 -6.86
CA VAL A 208 4.69 -2.61 -6.99
C VAL A 208 3.50 -1.93 -7.66
N LEU A 209 2.97 -2.54 -8.71
CA LEU A 209 1.76 -2.11 -9.41
C LEU A 209 0.68 -3.19 -9.29
N ALA A 210 -0.25 -3.00 -8.36
CA ALA A 210 -1.44 -3.83 -8.23
C ALA A 210 -2.51 -3.37 -9.23
N LEU A 211 -2.70 -4.17 -10.29
CA LEU A 211 -3.56 -3.86 -11.42
C LEU A 211 -5.03 -4.15 -11.07
N GLU A 212 -5.86 -3.13 -11.24
CA GLU A 212 -7.32 -3.26 -11.20
C GLU A 212 -7.92 -3.26 -12.62
N GLY A 213 -7.18 -2.71 -13.58
CA GLY A 213 -7.51 -2.72 -15.00
C GLY A 213 -6.82 -3.85 -15.77
N PRO A 214 -7.14 -4.01 -17.07
CA PRO A 214 -6.46 -4.97 -17.92
C PRO A 214 -4.96 -4.65 -17.99
N GLN A 215 -4.10 -5.65 -17.86
CA GLN A 215 -2.66 -5.48 -17.99
C GLN A 215 -2.31 -5.02 -19.41
N ALA A 216 -1.53 -3.94 -19.51
CA ALA A 216 -1.01 -3.50 -20.80
C ALA A 216 0.16 -4.39 -21.23
N PRO A 217 0.25 -4.80 -22.52
CA PRO A 217 1.40 -5.56 -23.01
C PRO A 217 2.72 -4.78 -22.85
N GLY A 218 3.77 -5.48 -22.42
CA GLY A 218 5.12 -4.97 -22.19
C GLY A 218 5.21 -3.97 -21.02
N LEU A 219 4.22 -3.93 -20.13
CA LEU A 219 4.12 -2.92 -19.07
C LEU A 219 5.35 -2.89 -18.17
N LYS A 220 5.82 -4.05 -17.70
CA LYS A 220 6.98 -4.15 -16.81
C LYS A 220 8.24 -3.71 -17.56
N LYS A 221 8.53 -4.31 -18.70
CA LYS A 221 9.77 -4.03 -19.46
C LYS A 221 9.81 -2.59 -19.97
N LYS A 222 8.71 -2.09 -20.55
CA LYS A 222 8.61 -0.71 -21.06
C LYS A 222 8.57 0.32 -19.94
N GLY A 223 7.89 0.00 -18.84
CA GLY A 223 7.91 0.83 -17.63
C GLY A 223 9.31 0.96 -17.04
N GLU A 224 10.07 -0.12 -16.95
CA GLU A 224 11.47 -0.09 -16.48
C GLU A 224 12.37 0.69 -17.44
N LYS A 225 12.25 0.50 -18.76
CA LYS A 225 12.96 1.31 -19.77
C LYS A 225 12.67 2.81 -19.61
N HIS A 226 11.40 3.17 -19.38
CA HIS A 226 10.99 4.55 -19.10
C HIS A 226 11.63 5.11 -17.83
N MET A 227 11.64 4.33 -16.75
CA MET A 227 12.25 4.76 -15.48
C MET A 227 13.77 4.95 -15.61
N LYS A 228 14.44 4.11 -16.42
CA LYS A 228 15.87 4.25 -16.73
C LYS A 228 16.18 5.54 -17.47
N LEU A 229 15.31 5.95 -18.41
CA LEU A 229 15.45 7.21 -19.15
C LEU A 229 15.40 8.45 -18.23
N LEU A 230 14.61 8.40 -17.16
CA LEU A 230 14.32 9.54 -16.28
C LEU A 230 15.17 9.58 -14.99
N LYS A 231 16.26 8.81 -14.95
CA LYS A 231 17.16 8.76 -13.79
C LYS A 231 17.65 10.16 -13.37
N PRO A 232 17.84 10.40 -12.06
CA PRO A 232 17.63 9.46 -10.95
C PRO A 232 16.16 9.35 -10.51
N LEU A 233 15.70 8.12 -10.25
CA LEU A 233 14.40 7.79 -9.66
C LEU A 233 14.57 6.87 -8.45
N PRO A 234 13.62 6.86 -7.49
CA PRO A 234 13.71 6.05 -6.28
C PRO A 234 13.43 4.55 -6.49
N PHE A 235 12.94 4.16 -7.67
CA PHE A 235 12.73 2.77 -8.05
C PHE A 235 13.35 2.54 -9.43
N ALA A 236 13.86 1.33 -9.65
CA ALA A 236 14.50 0.91 -10.89
C ALA A 236 13.83 -0.32 -11.52
N ARG A 237 12.99 -1.02 -10.76
CA ARG A 237 12.29 -2.25 -11.19
C ARG A 237 10.80 -2.14 -10.91
N ILE A 238 10.01 -2.90 -11.65
CA ILE A 238 8.56 -2.97 -11.52
C ILE A 238 8.14 -4.41 -11.22
N MET A 239 7.24 -4.59 -10.25
CA MET A 239 6.53 -5.83 -9.99
C MET A 239 5.05 -5.61 -10.28
N LEU A 240 4.46 -6.51 -11.07
CA LEU A 240 3.05 -6.46 -11.43
C LEU A 240 2.28 -7.42 -10.51
N MET A 241 1.18 -6.96 -9.93
CA MET A 241 0.28 -7.79 -9.15
C MET A 241 -1.10 -7.77 -9.81
N VAL A 242 -1.67 -8.91 -10.15
CA VAL A 242 -3.02 -9.05 -10.70
C VAL A 242 -3.82 -9.89 -9.72
N GLU A 243 -4.96 -9.38 -9.25
CA GLU A 243 -5.82 -10.08 -8.27
C GLU A 243 -5.08 -10.51 -6.98
N GLY A 244 -4.05 -9.77 -6.59
CA GLY A 244 -3.25 -10.06 -5.40
C GLY A 244 -2.09 -11.04 -5.60
N GLU A 245 -1.85 -11.48 -6.85
CA GLU A 245 -0.74 -12.37 -7.19
C GLU A 245 0.26 -11.69 -8.13
N GLU A 246 1.55 -11.95 -7.95
CA GLU A 246 2.57 -11.49 -8.89
C GLU A 246 2.32 -12.08 -10.28
N ALA A 247 2.25 -11.21 -11.28
CA ALA A 247 2.00 -11.55 -12.67
C ALA A 247 3.24 -11.30 -13.54
N GLU A 248 3.47 -12.19 -14.50
CA GLU A 248 4.46 -11.98 -15.56
C GLU A 248 4.00 -10.88 -16.51
N ASP A 249 4.96 -10.26 -17.22
CA ASP A 249 4.63 -9.27 -18.22
C ASP A 249 3.99 -9.93 -19.45
N ILE A 250 2.94 -9.33 -20.01
CA ILE A 250 2.35 -9.82 -21.25
C ILE A 250 3.26 -9.37 -22.39
N VAL A 251 3.76 -10.30 -23.20
CA VAL A 251 4.59 -10.00 -24.38
C VAL A 251 3.90 -9.00 -25.29
N ASP A 252 4.60 -7.95 -25.71
CA ASP A 252 4.07 -6.98 -26.67
C ASP A 252 4.37 -7.43 -28.11
N PRO A 253 3.37 -7.86 -28.91
CA PRO A 253 3.61 -8.36 -30.26
C PRO A 253 4.13 -7.29 -31.24
N ASP A 254 4.04 -6.01 -30.87
CA ASP A 254 4.51 -4.88 -31.68
C ASP A 254 5.95 -4.43 -31.34
N ASP A 255 6.60 -5.03 -30.34
CA ASP A 255 7.97 -4.69 -29.93
C ASP A 255 8.97 -5.75 -30.43
N PRO A 256 9.74 -5.47 -31.50
CA PRO A 256 10.68 -6.43 -32.08
C PRO A 256 11.84 -6.80 -31.14
N ASP A 257 12.11 -5.99 -30.10
CA ASP A 257 13.14 -6.24 -29.09
C ASP A 257 12.60 -7.13 -27.93
N ASP A 258 11.34 -7.55 -27.97
CA ASP A 258 10.74 -8.38 -26.92
C ASP A 258 10.93 -9.89 -27.13
N ALA A 259 11.36 -10.29 -28.32
CA ALA A 259 11.55 -11.70 -28.68
C ALA A 259 12.99 -12.23 -28.51
N SER A 260 13.97 -11.39 -28.13
CA SER A 260 15.40 -11.77 -28.21
C SER A 260 16.30 -11.48 -27.00
N ASP A 261 15.85 -10.77 -25.96
CA ASP A 261 16.72 -10.37 -24.84
C ASP A 261 16.32 -11.05 -23.52
N GLU A 262 16.86 -12.23 -23.25
CA GLU A 262 17.04 -12.77 -21.90
C GLU A 262 18.53 -13.12 -21.67
N ILE A 263 19.06 -12.57 -20.57
CA ILE A 263 20.34 -12.84 -19.86
C ILE A 263 21.38 -11.71 -19.96
N GLU A 264 21.26 -10.74 -19.04
CA GLU A 264 22.41 -10.09 -18.39
C GLU A 264 22.05 -9.94 -16.90
N GLU A 265 22.51 -10.90 -16.09
CA GLU A 265 22.58 -10.78 -14.63
C GLU A 265 23.99 -10.29 -14.29
N GLU A 266 24.11 -9.12 -13.67
CA GLU A 266 25.34 -8.69 -13.00
C GLU A 266 25.28 -9.10 -11.52
N GLU A 267 26.26 -9.91 -11.13
CA GLU A 267 26.56 -10.38 -9.78
C GLU A 267 27.00 -9.23 -8.86
N ASP A 268 26.62 -9.27 -7.59
CA ASP A 268 27.34 -8.57 -6.52
C ASP A 268 27.52 -9.53 -5.34
N GLU A 269 28.78 -9.77 -5.00
CA GLU A 269 29.28 -10.83 -4.13
C GLU A 269 29.81 -10.24 -2.81
N SER A 270 29.64 -10.99 -1.71
CA SER A 270 30.31 -10.97 -0.38
C SER A 270 29.31 -10.97 0.79
N ALA A 271 29.41 -11.79 1.86
CA ALA A 271 30.40 -12.78 2.27
C ALA A 271 29.77 -13.83 3.22
N GLU A 272 30.23 -15.07 3.07
CA GLU A 272 30.47 -16.19 4.02
C GLU A 272 29.78 -16.23 5.41
N ALA A 273 29.44 -17.36 6.01
CA ALA A 273 29.33 -18.80 5.69
C ALA A 273 29.29 -19.49 7.07
N LYS A 274 28.34 -20.40 7.28
CA LYS A 274 28.41 -21.64 8.10
C LYS A 274 27.01 -22.09 8.54
N GLU A 275 26.23 -22.58 7.59
CA GLU A 275 25.10 -23.51 7.83
C GLU A 275 24.82 -24.38 6.57
N ASP A 276 25.89 -24.73 5.85
CA ASP A 276 25.87 -25.04 4.41
C ASP A 276 25.20 -26.35 3.97
N ALA A 277 25.00 -27.36 4.84
CA ALA A 277 24.47 -28.63 4.34
C ALA A 277 22.95 -28.64 4.07
N VAL A 278 22.18 -27.72 4.67
CA VAL A 278 20.71 -27.63 4.49
C VAL A 278 20.32 -26.41 3.64
N ALA A 279 21.18 -25.40 3.57
CA ALA A 279 20.98 -24.20 2.76
C ALA A 279 21.28 -24.45 1.27
N GLU A 280 22.30 -25.25 0.94
CA GLU A 280 22.71 -25.55 -0.44
C GLU A 280 21.61 -26.31 -1.21
N VAL A 281 20.94 -27.26 -0.55
CA VAL A 281 19.80 -28.00 -1.11
C VAL A 281 18.56 -27.12 -1.30
N LYS A 282 18.36 -26.07 -0.49
CA LYS A 282 17.26 -25.11 -0.63
C LYS A 282 17.55 -24.02 -1.67
N ALA A 283 18.82 -23.65 -1.85
CA ALA A 283 19.25 -22.65 -2.82
C ALA A 283 19.09 -23.13 -4.28
N GLU A 284 19.29 -24.43 -4.55
CA GLU A 284 19.09 -25.00 -5.89
C GLU A 284 17.60 -25.29 -6.23
N GLN A 285 16.74 -25.42 -5.22
CA GLN A 285 15.32 -25.77 -5.44
C GLN A 285 14.49 -24.65 -6.08
N GLY A 286 14.85 -23.38 -5.83
CA GLY A 286 14.21 -22.21 -6.43
C GLY A 286 14.39 -22.16 -7.96
N PRO A 287 15.62 -22.18 -8.48
CA PRO A 287 15.89 -22.26 -9.91
C PRO A 287 15.27 -23.49 -10.58
N ALA A 288 15.34 -24.66 -9.93
CA ALA A 288 14.75 -25.90 -10.44
C ALA A 288 13.22 -25.80 -10.57
N PHE A 289 12.53 -25.22 -9.57
CA PHE A 289 11.09 -24.95 -9.63
C PHE A 289 10.73 -23.99 -10.77
N ALA A 290 11.45 -22.88 -10.89
CA ALA A 290 11.20 -21.87 -11.91
C ALA A 290 11.38 -22.43 -13.33
N ALA A 291 12.44 -23.21 -13.55
CA ALA A 291 12.68 -23.89 -14.82
C ALA A 291 11.53 -24.85 -15.19
N ARG A 292 11.04 -25.60 -14.20
CA ARG A 292 9.96 -26.57 -14.39
C ARG A 292 8.61 -25.89 -14.67
N LEU A 293 8.30 -24.79 -13.98
CA LEU A 293 7.11 -24.00 -14.25
C LEU A 293 7.15 -23.38 -15.66
N LYS A 294 8.30 -22.82 -16.07
CA LYS A 294 8.54 -22.27 -17.42
C LYS A 294 8.30 -23.31 -18.52
N GLU A 295 8.65 -24.58 -18.28
CA GLU A 295 8.40 -25.67 -19.24
C GLU A 295 6.90 -26.04 -19.36
N LEU A 296 6.12 -25.90 -18.28
CA LEU A 296 4.72 -26.27 -18.24
C LEU A 296 3.79 -25.18 -18.79
N LEU A 297 4.16 -23.89 -18.69
CA LEU A 297 3.35 -22.75 -19.16
C LEU A 297 2.86 -22.87 -20.62
N PRO A 298 3.70 -23.22 -21.62
CA PRO A 298 3.23 -23.38 -23.00
C PRO A 298 2.22 -24.53 -23.16
N LYS A 299 2.32 -25.58 -22.32
CA LYS A 299 1.38 -26.72 -22.35
C LYS A 299 0.02 -26.29 -21.77
N ILE A 300 0.00 -25.46 -20.73
CA ILE A 300 -1.23 -24.85 -20.17
C ILE A 300 -1.92 -23.96 -21.20
N GLN A 301 -1.16 -23.14 -21.92
CA GLN A 301 -1.70 -22.27 -22.97
C GLN A 301 -2.34 -23.07 -24.11
N ARG A 302 -1.72 -24.18 -24.54
CA ARG A 302 -2.30 -25.08 -25.54
C ARG A 302 -3.58 -25.76 -25.02
N LEU A 303 -3.59 -26.17 -23.76
CA LEU A 303 -4.77 -26.74 -23.11
C LEU A 303 -5.94 -25.75 -23.11
N ALA A 304 -5.68 -24.44 -22.94
CA ALA A 304 -6.72 -23.40 -22.97
C ALA A 304 -7.49 -23.30 -24.30
N GLY A 305 -6.85 -23.67 -25.41
CA GLY A 305 -7.51 -23.74 -26.72
C GLY A 305 -8.31 -25.03 -26.94
N ALA A 306 -7.98 -26.11 -26.24
CA ALA A 306 -8.57 -27.44 -26.43
C ALA A 306 -9.64 -27.80 -25.39
N ASN A 307 -9.40 -27.45 -24.12
CA ASN A 307 -10.31 -27.70 -23.00
C ASN A 307 -10.22 -26.53 -21.98
N PRO A 308 -11.10 -25.52 -22.11
CA PRO A 308 -11.05 -24.31 -21.26
C PRO A 308 -11.16 -24.59 -19.76
N GLU A 309 -11.91 -25.63 -19.36
CA GLU A 309 -12.11 -25.99 -17.96
C GLU A 309 -10.84 -26.62 -17.36
N GLU A 310 -10.23 -27.60 -18.05
CA GLU A 310 -8.95 -28.19 -17.62
C GLU A 310 -7.81 -27.17 -17.64
N ALA A 311 -7.83 -26.22 -18.59
CA ALA A 311 -6.85 -25.15 -18.64
C ALA A 311 -6.97 -24.17 -17.48
N GLN A 312 -8.19 -23.88 -17.03
CA GLN A 312 -8.39 -23.05 -15.85
C GLN A 312 -7.82 -23.74 -14.61
N ASN A 313 -8.00 -25.07 -14.49
CA ASN A 313 -7.43 -25.86 -13.40
C ASN A 313 -5.90 -25.97 -13.47
N ALA A 314 -5.34 -26.07 -14.67
CA ALA A 314 -3.90 -26.10 -14.88
C ALA A 314 -3.25 -24.75 -14.54
N LYS A 315 -3.88 -23.63 -14.90
CA LYS A 315 -3.46 -22.28 -14.46
C LYS A 315 -3.54 -22.13 -12.95
N LEU A 316 -4.59 -22.69 -12.35
CA LEU A 316 -4.78 -22.67 -10.90
C LEU A 316 -3.65 -23.37 -10.15
N LYS A 317 -3.31 -24.60 -10.55
CA LYS A 317 -2.25 -25.40 -9.93
C LYS A 317 -0.87 -24.77 -10.11
N ALA A 318 -0.64 -24.12 -11.25
CA ALA A 318 0.58 -23.33 -11.49
C ALA A 318 0.69 -22.15 -10.52
N SER A 319 -0.41 -21.44 -10.25
CA SER A 319 -0.45 -20.35 -9.27
C SER A 319 -0.23 -20.85 -7.83
N GLU A 320 -0.92 -21.93 -7.42
CA GLU A 320 -0.74 -22.52 -6.09
C GLU A 320 0.70 -22.99 -5.85
N ALA A 321 1.33 -23.60 -6.87
CA ALA A 321 2.74 -23.99 -6.80
C ALA A 321 3.65 -22.78 -6.58
N GLY A 322 3.33 -21.63 -7.20
CA GLY A 322 4.01 -20.36 -6.97
C GLY A 322 3.84 -19.81 -5.54
N VAL A 323 2.69 -20.04 -4.89
CA VAL A 323 2.49 -19.68 -3.47
C VAL A 323 3.39 -20.50 -2.55
N PHE A 324 3.48 -21.81 -2.75
CA PHE A 324 4.37 -22.67 -1.95
C PHE A 324 5.86 -22.36 -2.19
N ALA A 325 6.25 -22.11 -3.45
CA ALA A 325 7.61 -21.71 -3.78
C ALA A 325 8.02 -20.39 -3.10
N ARG A 326 7.10 -19.40 -3.00
CA ARG A 326 7.34 -18.13 -2.29
C ARG A 326 7.48 -18.29 -0.78
N LYS A 327 6.83 -19.30 -0.19
CA LYS A 327 7.02 -19.70 1.21
C LYS A 327 8.26 -20.57 1.43
N GLN A 328 9.10 -20.74 0.41
CA GLN A 328 10.24 -21.66 0.39
C GLN A 328 9.87 -23.14 0.66
N ASP A 329 8.59 -23.50 0.48
CA ASP A 329 8.11 -24.88 0.53
C ASP A 329 8.16 -25.50 -0.87
N PHE A 330 9.38 -25.72 -1.36
CA PHE A 330 9.61 -26.28 -2.69
C PHE A 330 9.20 -27.76 -2.80
N ALA A 331 9.04 -28.47 -1.68
CA ALA A 331 8.51 -29.83 -1.68
C ALA A 331 7.03 -29.84 -2.11
N SER A 332 6.21 -28.99 -1.48
CA SER A 332 4.80 -28.81 -1.86
C SER A 332 4.65 -28.18 -3.24
N ALA A 333 5.51 -27.22 -3.59
CA ALA A 333 5.51 -26.58 -4.90
C ALA A 333 5.80 -27.57 -6.04
N ASN A 334 6.83 -28.42 -5.87
CA ASN A 334 7.18 -29.43 -6.87
C ASN A 334 6.11 -30.51 -7.01
N ARG A 335 5.45 -30.90 -5.91
CA ARG A 335 4.31 -31.82 -5.96
C ARG A 335 3.16 -31.27 -6.81
N LEU A 336 2.86 -29.98 -6.69
CA LEU A 336 1.85 -29.33 -7.53
C LEU A 336 2.27 -29.26 -9.01
N LEU A 337 3.57 -29.10 -9.30
CA LEU A 337 4.08 -29.20 -10.67
C LEU A 337 4.03 -30.63 -11.23
N ASP A 338 4.22 -31.67 -10.39
CA ASP A 338 4.01 -33.08 -10.79
C ASP A 338 2.55 -33.32 -11.20
N GLU A 339 1.60 -32.83 -10.40
CA GLU A 339 0.17 -32.94 -10.70
C GLU A 339 -0.23 -32.17 -11.94
N LEU A 340 0.30 -30.96 -12.11
CA LEU A 340 0.12 -30.13 -13.29
C LEU A 340 0.66 -30.84 -14.55
N GLN A 341 1.85 -31.44 -14.45
CA GLN A 341 2.45 -32.20 -15.54
C GLN A 341 1.63 -33.45 -15.88
N ALA A 342 1.08 -34.16 -14.90
CA ALA A 342 0.19 -35.30 -15.11
C ALA A 342 -1.11 -34.89 -15.82
N LEU A 343 -1.70 -33.76 -15.43
CA LEU A 343 -2.90 -33.20 -16.04
C LEU A 343 -2.64 -32.81 -17.51
N LEU A 344 -1.44 -32.29 -17.81
CA LEU A 344 -1.02 -31.91 -19.16
C LEU A 344 -0.59 -33.11 -20.03
N GLY A 345 -0.18 -34.23 -19.39
CA GLY A 345 0.35 -35.42 -20.05
C GLY A 345 -0.69 -36.49 -20.43
N ALA A 346 -1.90 -36.43 -19.88
CA ALA A 346 -2.97 -37.43 -20.10
C ALA A 346 -3.54 -37.47 -21.55
N GLY A 347 -2.99 -36.69 -22.49
CA GLY A 347 -3.42 -36.63 -23.89
C GLY A 347 -2.85 -37.70 -24.85
N LYS A 348 -2.06 -38.69 -24.39
CA LYS A 348 -1.53 -39.77 -25.25
C LYS A 348 -1.51 -41.15 -24.55
N GLU A 349 -2.45 -42.01 -24.96
CA GLU A 349 -2.58 -43.48 -24.78
C GLU A 349 -2.33 -44.19 -23.41
N ALA A 350 -3.46 -44.50 -22.74
CA ALA A 350 -3.88 -45.73 -22.01
C ALA A 350 -3.17 -46.23 -20.71
N PRO A 351 -3.84 -47.02 -19.82
CA PRO A 351 -5.25 -47.41 -19.73
C PRO A 351 -6.01 -46.72 -18.57
N ALA A 352 -7.34 -46.87 -18.53
CA ALA A 352 -8.23 -46.22 -17.57
C ALA A 352 -7.90 -46.52 -16.09
N PRO A 353 -7.78 -45.49 -15.24
CA PRO A 353 -8.16 -45.55 -13.85
C PRO A 353 -9.56 -44.94 -13.68
N THR A 354 -10.47 -45.70 -13.06
CA THR A 354 -11.85 -45.33 -12.74
C THR A 354 -11.94 -44.34 -11.56
N SER A 355 -11.15 -43.27 -11.57
CA SER A 355 -11.28 -42.19 -10.57
C SER A 355 -11.84 -40.94 -11.25
N PRO A 356 -12.91 -40.33 -10.70
CA PRO A 356 -13.63 -39.24 -11.36
C PRO A 356 -12.75 -37.99 -11.38
N THR A 357 -12.18 -37.68 -12.54
CA THR A 357 -11.32 -36.51 -12.78
C THR A 357 -12.02 -35.19 -12.41
N GLY A 358 -13.36 -35.16 -12.42
CA GLY A 358 -14.16 -34.02 -11.96
C GLY A 358 -14.01 -33.70 -10.46
N SER A 359 -13.65 -34.68 -9.62
CA SER A 359 -13.54 -34.49 -8.17
C SER A 359 -12.40 -33.52 -7.80
N LYS A 360 -11.21 -33.71 -8.39
CA LYS A 360 -10.02 -32.88 -8.07
C LYS A 360 -10.22 -31.40 -8.41
N VAL A 361 -10.79 -31.14 -9.58
CA VAL A 361 -11.14 -29.79 -10.04
C VAL A 361 -12.07 -29.08 -9.06
N VAL A 362 -13.08 -29.80 -8.60
CA VAL A 362 -14.07 -29.26 -7.67
C VAL A 362 -13.45 -28.92 -6.32
N PHE A 363 -12.52 -29.73 -5.80
CA PHE A 363 -11.80 -29.43 -4.57
C PHE A 363 -10.92 -28.18 -4.70
N THR A 364 -10.17 -28.04 -5.80
CA THR A 364 -9.33 -26.85 -6.00
C THR A 364 -10.17 -25.58 -6.18
N GLN A 365 -11.28 -25.64 -6.92
CA GLN A 365 -12.23 -24.53 -7.00
C GLN A 365 -12.86 -24.17 -5.65
N SER A 366 -13.16 -25.18 -4.83
CA SER A 366 -13.74 -25.01 -3.49
C SER A 366 -12.77 -24.31 -2.56
N ARG A 367 -11.50 -24.72 -2.56
CA ARG A 367 -10.41 -24.09 -1.83
C ARG A 367 -10.28 -22.61 -2.17
N LEU A 368 -10.25 -22.27 -3.46
CA LEU A 368 -10.15 -20.88 -3.88
C LEU A 368 -11.35 -20.04 -3.51
N ALA A 369 -12.57 -20.57 -3.69
CA ALA A 369 -13.77 -19.85 -3.32
C ALA A 369 -13.76 -19.50 -1.81
N TRP A 370 -13.24 -20.41 -0.96
CA TRP A 370 -13.06 -20.14 0.46
C TRP A 370 -12.04 -19.03 0.73
N VAL A 371 -10.85 -19.10 0.13
CA VAL A 371 -9.80 -18.08 0.28
C VAL A 371 -10.30 -16.70 -0.16
N ALA A 372 -10.94 -16.62 -1.32
CA ALA A 372 -11.49 -15.37 -1.84
C ALA A 372 -12.56 -14.77 -0.90
N ALA A 373 -13.42 -15.62 -0.32
CA ALA A 373 -14.42 -15.18 0.65
C ALA A 373 -13.78 -14.65 1.95
N ARG A 374 -12.77 -15.34 2.50
CA ARG A 374 -12.01 -14.87 3.69
C ARG A 374 -11.36 -13.52 3.43
N ASN A 375 -10.67 -13.36 2.31
CA ASN A 375 -10.01 -12.10 1.96
C ASN A 375 -11.01 -10.95 1.81
N LYS A 376 -12.18 -11.22 1.20
CA LYS A 376 -13.25 -10.23 1.08
C LYS A 376 -13.78 -9.80 2.45
N VAL A 377 -14.05 -10.75 3.34
CA VAL A 377 -14.51 -10.45 4.70
C VAL A 377 -13.47 -9.65 5.48
N HIS A 378 -12.20 -9.99 5.36
CA HIS A 378 -11.12 -9.23 5.97
C HIS A 378 -11.14 -7.75 5.54
N ALA A 379 -11.27 -7.49 4.24
CA ALA A 379 -11.38 -6.11 3.75
C ALA A 379 -12.64 -5.38 4.28
N GLU A 380 -13.77 -6.08 4.40
CA GLU A 380 -15.00 -5.51 4.95
C GLU A 380 -14.88 -5.20 6.46
N LEU A 381 -14.24 -6.07 7.24
CA LEU A 381 -13.98 -5.85 8.66
C LEU A 381 -13.02 -4.67 8.88
N GLN A 382 -11.96 -4.56 8.08
CA GLN A 382 -11.05 -3.40 8.14
C GLN A 382 -11.76 -2.08 7.78
N LYS A 383 -12.65 -2.11 6.79
CA LYS A 383 -13.48 -0.96 6.42
C LYS A 383 -14.40 -0.55 7.57
N LEU A 384 -15.00 -1.52 8.26
CA LEU A 384 -15.83 -1.27 9.43
C LEU A 384 -15.02 -0.70 10.60
N GLU A 385 -13.87 -1.29 10.92
CA GLU A 385 -12.94 -0.80 11.94
C GLU A 385 -12.59 0.67 11.69
N ALA A 386 -12.13 0.99 10.48
CA ALA A 386 -11.75 2.36 10.13
C ALA A 386 -12.92 3.34 10.30
N SER A 387 -14.14 2.92 9.92
CA SER A 387 -15.35 3.75 10.03
C SER A 387 -15.74 4.00 11.49
N ILE A 388 -15.62 2.99 12.36
CA ILE A 388 -15.88 3.13 13.80
C ILE A 388 -14.86 4.09 14.42
N LEU A 389 -13.57 3.88 14.15
CA LEU A 389 -12.50 4.71 14.72
C LEU A 389 -12.62 6.17 14.30
N GLU A 390 -13.03 6.45 13.07
CA GLU A 390 -13.20 7.83 12.60
C GLU A 390 -14.31 8.55 13.37
N VAL A 391 -15.45 7.90 13.63
CA VAL A 391 -16.59 8.51 14.35
C VAL A 391 -16.23 8.90 15.77
N TYR A 392 -15.42 8.10 16.46
CA TYR A 392 -15.04 8.34 17.86
C TYR A 392 -13.70 9.07 18.04
N ARG A 393 -13.04 9.53 16.96
CA ARG A 393 -11.67 10.06 17.02
C ARG A 393 -11.47 11.14 18.09
N ASP A 394 -12.45 12.02 18.26
CA ASP A 394 -12.38 13.18 19.17
C ASP A 394 -13.15 12.95 20.49
N ASP A 395 -13.67 11.73 20.70
CA ASP A 395 -14.42 11.35 21.90
C ASP A 395 -13.47 10.85 23.00
N ASP A 396 -13.83 11.06 24.27
CA ASP A 396 -13.00 10.65 25.41
C ASP A 396 -12.92 9.11 25.55
N VAL A 397 -13.90 8.39 24.98
CA VAL A 397 -13.95 6.93 24.90
C VAL A 397 -13.11 6.33 23.77
N PHE A 398 -12.42 7.14 22.93
CA PHE A 398 -11.69 6.64 21.75
C PHE A 398 -10.73 5.47 22.05
N GLY A 399 -10.03 5.52 23.20
CA GLY A 399 -9.11 4.47 23.61
C GLY A 399 -9.79 3.12 23.87
N GLU A 400 -10.97 3.15 24.48
CA GLU A 400 -11.78 1.95 24.74
C GLU A 400 -12.37 1.40 23.43
N VAL A 401 -12.91 2.28 22.59
CA VAL A 401 -13.44 1.92 21.26
C VAL A 401 -12.35 1.26 20.42
N ARG A 402 -11.16 1.86 20.35
CA ARG A 402 -10.03 1.31 19.61
C ARG A 402 -9.62 -0.08 20.07
N SER A 403 -9.69 -0.33 21.38
CA SER A 403 -9.39 -1.65 21.94
C SER A 403 -10.52 -2.65 21.64
N GLY A 404 -11.78 -2.21 21.69
CA GLY A 404 -12.94 -3.04 21.41
C GLY A 404 -13.06 -3.47 19.95
N VAL A 405 -12.69 -2.60 19.01
CA VAL A 405 -12.78 -2.87 17.57
C VAL A 405 -11.84 -4.00 17.12
N ARG A 406 -10.73 -4.24 17.81
CA ARG A 406 -9.86 -5.41 17.56
C ARG A 406 -10.55 -6.76 17.74
N ARG A 407 -11.69 -6.81 18.43
CA ARG A 407 -12.48 -8.04 18.55
C ARG A 407 -13.04 -8.50 17.20
N LEU A 408 -13.11 -7.61 16.20
CA LEU A 408 -13.50 -7.95 14.83
C LEU A 408 -12.53 -8.95 14.19
N ASP A 409 -11.23 -8.89 14.52
CA ASP A 409 -10.22 -9.82 14.00
C ASP A 409 -10.49 -11.28 14.42
N GLY A 410 -11.08 -11.46 15.61
CA GLY A 410 -11.45 -12.78 16.15
C GLY A 410 -12.49 -13.53 15.30
N ILE A 411 -13.24 -12.83 14.44
CA ILE A 411 -14.17 -13.47 13.49
C ILE A 411 -13.37 -14.30 12.47
N LEU A 412 -12.25 -13.79 11.96
CA LEU A 412 -11.42 -14.49 10.98
C LEU A 412 -10.52 -15.54 11.60
N GLU A 413 -10.17 -15.39 12.87
CA GLU A 413 -9.49 -16.44 13.64
C GLU A 413 -10.42 -17.66 13.84
N ALA A 414 -11.72 -17.45 14.09
CA ALA A 414 -12.69 -18.53 14.19
C ALA A 414 -13.02 -19.20 12.84
N LEU A 415 -12.83 -18.47 11.74
CA LEU A 415 -12.95 -18.94 10.36
C LEU A 415 -11.56 -19.17 9.76
N ASP A 416 -10.79 -20.06 10.38
CA ASP A 416 -9.37 -20.31 10.08
C ASP A 416 -9.12 -21.06 8.74
N GLU A 417 -7.87 -21.53 8.58
CA GLU A 417 -7.38 -22.25 7.39
C GLU A 417 -7.62 -23.76 7.47
N GLU A 418 -8.21 -24.31 8.54
CA GLU A 418 -8.41 -25.76 8.69
C GLU A 418 -9.23 -26.36 7.52
N LEU A 419 -10.20 -25.61 7.00
CA LEU A 419 -10.97 -26.05 5.84
C LEU A 419 -10.10 -26.17 4.58
N ILE A 420 -9.12 -25.29 4.39
CA ILE A 420 -8.17 -25.35 3.27
C ILE A 420 -7.37 -26.65 3.39
N ASP A 421 -6.82 -26.90 4.58
CA ASP A 421 -6.01 -28.09 4.84
C ASP A 421 -6.79 -29.38 4.56
N LYS A 422 -8.06 -29.46 4.98
CA LYS A 422 -8.91 -30.64 4.72
C LYS A 422 -9.33 -30.81 3.27
N LEU A 423 -9.55 -29.72 2.54
CA LEU A 423 -9.78 -29.79 1.10
C LEU A 423 -8.51 -30.26 0.37
N ASP A 424 -7.33 -29.83 0.82
CA ASP A 424 -6.04 -30.27 0.28
C ASP A 424 -5.74 -31.75 0.64
N GLU A 425 -6.06 -32.20 1.84
CA GLU A 425 -5.98 -33.62 2.21
C GLU A 425 -6.90 -34.48 1.34
N ALA A 426 -8.15 -34.04 1.11
CA ALA A 426 -9.10 -34.74 0.24
C ALA A 426 -8.57 -34.82 -1.20
N LEU A 427 -8.03 -33.72 -1.72
CA LEU A 427 -7.43 -33.65 -3.05
C LEU A 427 -6.25 -34.63 -3.23
N ASN A 428 -5.48 -34.84 -2.16
CA ASN A 428 -4.25 -35.65 -2.14
C ASN A 428 -4.43 -37.06 -1.56
N ALA A 429 -5.66 -37.47 -1.24
CA ALA A 429 -5.92 -38.77 -0.64
C ALA A 429 -5.51 -39.93 -1.56
N VAL A 430 -4.79 -40.90 -1.00
CA VAL A 430 -4.23 -42.05 -1.72
C VAL A 430 -5.26 -43.15 -2.04
N ASP A 431 -6.36 -43.18 -1.30
CA ASP A 431 -7.43 -44.16 -1.47
C ASP A 431 -8.82 -43.55 -1.19
N ALA A 432 -9.86 -44.29 -1.58
CA ALA A 432 -11.25 -43.83 -1.45
C ALA A 432 -11.71 -43.67 0.01
N ALA A 433 -11.15 -44.44 0.94
CA ALA A 433 -11.53 -44.35 2.36
C ALA A 433 -10.90 -43.10 3.01
N ALA A 434 -9.65 -42.79 2.68
CA ALA A 434 -8.98 -41.55 3.06
C ALA A 434 -9.71 -40.33 2.48
N HIS A 435 -10.06 -40.38 1.19
CA HIS A 435 -10.83 -39.32 0.53
C HIS A 435 -12.19 -39.09 1.21
N ALA A 436 -12.95 -40.16 1.46
CA ALA A 436 -14.24 -40.07 2.14
C ALA A 436 -14.11 -39.51 3.58
N ARG A 437 -13.01 -39.83 4.28
CA ARG A 437 -12.73 -39.30 5.61
C ARG A 437 -12.47 -37.79 5.56
N SER A 438 -11.57 -37.34 4.69
CA SER A 438 -11.25 -35.92 4.54
C SER A 438 -12.47 -35.09 4.09
N ILE A 439 -13.34 -35.64 3.23
CA ILE A 439 -14.64 -35.01 2.91
C ILE A 439 -15.52 -34.91 4.15
N GLY A 440 -15.62 -35.98 4.93
CA GLY A 440 -16.40 -35.98 6.18
C GLY A 440 -15.92 -34.92 7.17
N GLU A 441 -14.60 -34.78 7.32
CA GLU A 441 -13.95 -33.76 8.15
C GLU A 441 -14.18 -32.34 7.62
N ALA A 442 -14.01 -32.12 6.30
CA ALA A 442 -14.30 -30.83 5.67
C ALA A 442 -15.77 -30.41 5.87
N ARG A 443 -16.72 -31.34 5.75
CA ARG A 443 -18.14 -31.07 6.05
C ARG A 443 -18.36 -30.71 7.52
N ALA A 444 -17.70 -31.40 8.44
CA ALA A 444 -17.80 -31.09 9.87
C ALA A 444 -17.27 -29.68 10.18
N ILE A 445 -16.18 -29.27 9.54
CA ILE A 445 -15.62 -27.91 9.64
C ILE A 445 -16.60 -26.87 9.07
N ILE A 446 -17.14 -27.11 7.86
CA ILE A 446 -18.15 -26.22 7.26
C ILE A 446 -19.34 -26.03 8.21
N GLN A 447 -19.85 -27.12 8.79
CA GLN A 447 -20.98 -27.06 9.72
C GLN A 447 -20.63 -26.30 11.02
N ARG A 448 -19.40 -26.45 11.51
CA ARG A 448 -18.90 -25.69 12.67
C ARG A 448 -18.82 -24.20 12.36
N TYR A 449 -18.28 -23.80 11.20
CA TYR A 449 -18.23 -22.41 10.77
C TYR A 449 -19.61 -21.81 10.56
N ARG A 450 -20.55 -22.54 9.92
CA ARG A 450 -21.94 -22.10 9.75
C ARG A 450 -22.61 -21.85 11.10
N ARG A 451 -22.43 -22.78 12.06
CA ARG A 451 -22.95 -22.59 13.43
C ARG A 451 -22.33 -21.37 14.11
N PHE A 452 -21.03 -21.14 13.96
CA PHE A 452 -20.38 -19.94 14.48
C PHE A 452 -21.01 -18.68 13.90
N LEU A 453 -21.15 -18.58 12.56
CA LEU A 453 -21.79 -17.44 11.90
C LEU A 453 -23.25 -17.22 12.33
N GLU A 454 -23.98 -18.30 12.62
CA GLU A 454 -25.38 -18.24 13.04
C GLU A 454 -25.55 -17.83 14.50
N THR A 455 -24.62 -18.23 15.38
CA THR A 455 -24.76 -18.11 16.84
C THR A 455 -23.93 -17.01 17.47
N ASP A 456 -22.86 -16.55 16.81
CA ASP A 456 -21.98 -15.53 17.36
C ASP A 456 -22.63 -14.14 17.33
N PRO A 457 -22.84 -13.49 18.49
CA PRO A 457 -23.51 -12.19 18.54
C PRO A 457 -22.74 -11.07 17.84
N LEU A 458 -21.40 -11.13 17.80
CA LEU A 458 -20.57 -10.12 17.16
C LEU A 458 -20.74 -10.19 15.64
N VAL A 459 -20.72 -11.40 15.06
CA VAL A 459 -20.99 -11.59 13.62
C VAL A 459 -22.35 -11.01 13.24
N LYS A 460 -23.40 -11.25 14.03
CA LYS A 460 -24.74 -10.68 13.79
C LYS A 460 -24.76 -9.16 13.86
N ALA A 461 -24.03 -8.57 14.80
CA ALA A 461 -23.97 -7.12 14.96
C ALA A 461 -23.20 -6.43 13.82
N VAL A 462 -22.22 -7.13 13.21
CA VAL A 462 -21.38 -6.59 12.13
C VAL A 462 -22.21 -6.25 10.90
N ASP A 463 -23.08 -7.14 10.41
CA ASP A 463 -23.84 -6.87 9.17
C ASP A 463 -24.92 -5.78 9.35
N THR A 464 -25.42 -5.58 10.58
CA THR A 464 -26.44 -4.55 10.90
C THR A 464 -25.84 -3.30 11.56
N ASN A 465 -24.53 -3.09 11.46
CA ASN A 465 -23.87 -1.98 12.13
C ASN A 465 -24.33 -0.60 11.57
N PRO A 466 -24.30 0.47 12.37
CA PRO A 466 -24.74 1.81 11.94
C PRO A 466 -23.65 2.64 11.24
N PHE A 467 -22.42 2.14 11.12
CA PHE A 467 -21.26 2.92 10.65
C PHE A 467 -21.09 2.80 9.14
N VAL A 468 -21.07 1.58 8.61
CA VAL A 468 -20.84 1.32 7.19
C VAL A 468 -21.42 -0.01 6.77
N ALA A 469 -22.04 -0.05 5.58
CA ALA A 469 -22.53 -1.30 5.03
C ALA A 469 -21.37 -2.28 4.74
N VAL A 470 -21.51 -3.48 5.31
CA VAL A 470 -20.66 -4.67 5.13
C VAL A 470 -21.57 -5.90 4.97
N ALA A 471 -21.01 -7.02 4.53
CA ALA A 471 -21.75 -8.24 4.19
C ALA A 471 -20.98 -9.49 4.61
N VAL A 472 -20.50 -9.52 5.86
CA VAL A 472 -19.62 -10.56 6.39
C VAL A 472 -20.35 -11.88 6.53
N GLU A 473 -21.48 -11.89 7.24
CA GLU A 473 -22.25 -13.12 7.47
C GLU A 473 -22.77 -13.68 6.15
N SER A 474 -23.39 -12.83 5.34
CA SER A 474 -24.00 -13.26 4.07
C SER A 474 -22.96 -13.77 3.06
N THR A 475 -21.78 -13.14 2.96
CA THR A 475 -20.69 -13.60 2.09
C THR A 475 -20.21 -14.98 2.50
N MET A 476 -19.97 -15.20 3.80
CA MET A 476 -19.46 -16.49 4.30
C MET A 476 -20.50 -17.60 4.18
N ASN A 477 -21.74 -17.37 4.61
CA ASN A 477 -22.80 -18.37 4.51
C ASN A 477 -23.06 -18.79 3.06
N LYS A 478 -23.06 -17.83 2.12
CA LYS A 478 -23.22 -18.14 0.69
C LYS A 478 -22.07 -19.01 0.19
N THR A 479 -20.83 -18.68 0.52
CA THR A 479 -19.66 -19.47 0.11
C THR A 479 -19.72 -20.87 0.71
N LEU A 480 -19.89 -21.00 2.02
CA LEU A 480 -19.95 -22.29 2.72
C LEU A 480 -21.06 -23.19 2.18
N ALA A 481 -22.23 -22.64 1.84
CA ALA A 481 -23.31 -23.40 1.20
C ALA A 481 -22.92 -23.93 -0.19
N VAL A 482 -22.19 -23.14 -0.99
CA VAL A 482 -21.67 -23.59 -2.28
C VAL A 482 -20.62 -24.68 -2.10
N LEU A 483 -19.71 -24.54 -1.14
CA LEU A 483 -18.69 -25.55 -0.85
C LEU A 483 -19.33 -26.87 -0.43
N GLU A 484 -20.27 -26.81 0.50
CA GLU A 484 -21.00 -27.98 0.99
C GLU A 484 -21.70 -28.75 -0.13
N ALA A 485 -22.33 -28.03 -1.07
CA ALA A 485 -22.98 -28.65 -2.22
C ALA A 485 -21.99 -29.25 -3.24
N LYS A 486 -20.77 -28.73 -3.30
CA LYS A 486 -19.74 -29.14 -4.27
C LYS A 486 -18.92 -30.34 -3.80
N ILE A 487 -18.69 -30.50 -2.49
CA ILE A 487 -17.90 -31.60 -1.94
C ILE A 487 -18.74 -32.87 -1.67
N VAL A 488 -19.89 -33.02 -2.34
CA VAL A 488 -20.85 -34.12 -2.13
C VAL A 488 -20.38 -35.44 -2.71
#